data_AF-A0A381J5K9-F1
#
_entry.id   AF-A0A381J5K9-F1
#
_cell.length_a   1.000
_cell.length_b   1.000
_cell.length_c   1.000
_cell.angle_alpha   90.00
_cell.angle_beta   90.00
_cell.angle_gamma   90.00
#
_symmetry.space_group_name_H-M   'P 1'
#
loop_
_entity.id
_entity.type
_entity.pdbx_description
1 polymer ?
#
loop_
_entity_poly.entity_id
_entity_poly.type
_entity_poly.pdbx_seq_one_letter_code
_entity_poly.pdbx_strand_id
1 'polypeptide(L)'
;MDLLSKKLLRYGLLIQLYDDFFTYGYESCVDINYRIPRDCRIDVIAALYYINFRRWIFFNIEKDKTVSVYILGNGIDEIERSLQESGELLLSNIYKDVLIPVEEDRKGGDGDGNIPRASV
;
A
#
# COMPACT_ATOMS: atom_id res chain seq x y z
N MET A 1 -5.94 -21.26 -20.56
CA MET A 1 -5.08 -21.09 -19.36
C MET A 1 -5.35 -22.23 -18.37
N ASP A 2 -4.31 -22.88 -17.86
CA ASP A 2 -4.42 -23.93 -16.83
C ASP A 2 -4.70 -23.35 -15.43
N LEU A 3 -4.88 -24.21 -14.42
CA LEU A 3 -5.23 -23.79 -13.05
C LEU A 3 -4.09 -22.98 -12.38
N LEU A 4 -2.84 -23.39 -12.59
CA LEU A 4 -1.68 -22.72 -12.02
C LEU A 4 -1.54 -21.31 -12.58
N SER A 5 -1.65 -21.17 -13.90
CA SER A 5 -1.59 -19.89 -14.61
C SER A 5 -2.70 -18.94 -14.17
N LYS A 6 -3.92 -19.45 -13.96
CA LYS A 6 -5.04 -18.67 -13.40
C LYS A 6 -4.76 -18.18 -11.98
N LYS A 7 -4.13 -19.02 -11.14
CA LYS A 7 -3.72 -18.64 -9.78
C LYS A 7 -2.65 -17.55 -9.83
N LEU A 8 -1.60 -17.74 -10.63
CA LEU A 8 -0.51 -16.79 -10.81
C LEU A 8 -1.01 -15.44 -11.32
N LEU A 9 -1.93 -15.43 -12.31
CA LEU A 9 -2.53 -14.18 -12.80
C LEU A 9 -3.22 -13.39 -11.69
N ARG A 10 -3.97 -14.07 -10.81
CA ARG A 10 -4.70 -13.40 -9.72
C ARG A 10 -3.75 -12.80 -8.68
N TYR A 11 -2.75 -13.56 -8.25
CA TYR A 11 -1.75 -13.05 -7.30
C TYR A 11 -0.88 -11.95 -7.92
N GLY A 12 -0.52 -12.07 -9.19
CA GLY A 12 0.21 -11.03 -9.91
C GLY A 12 -0.56 -9.71 -9.98
N LEU A 13 -1.86 -9.76 -10.28
CA LEU A 13 -2.72 -8.57 -10.25
C LEU A 13 -2.82 -7.96 -8.85
N LEU A 14 -2.93 -8.80 -7.80
CA LEU A 14 -3.02 -8.30 -6.43
C LEU A 14 -1.71 -7.61 -6.00
N ILE A 15 -0.56 -8.24 -6.26
CA ILE A 15 0.76 -7.68 -5.94
C ILE A 15 0.97 -6.37 -6.68
N GLN A 16 0.62 -6.30 -7.96
CA GLN A 16 0.70 -5.05 -8.72
C GLN A 16 -0.12 -3.93 -8.04
N LEU A 17 -1.35 -4.22 -7.59
CA LEU A 17 -2.17 -3.22 -6.91
C LEU A 17 -1.61 -2.80 -5.55
N TYR A 18 -0.94 -3.71 -4.84
CA TYR A 18 -0.24 -3.41 -3.58
C TYR A 18 0.95 -2.50 -3.83
N ASP A 19 1.80 -2.80 -4.82
CA ASP A 19 2.94 -1.97 -5.17
C ASP A 19 2.49 -0.58 -5.65
N ASP A 20 1.46 -0.53 -6.51
CA ASP A 20 0.89 0.72 -7.02
C ASP A 20 0.32 1.56 -5.87
N PHE A 21 -0.31 0.95 -4.87
CA PHE A 21 -0.84 1.63 -3.68
C PHE A 21 0.26 2.34 -2.86
N PHE A 22 1.39 1.68 -2.61
CA PHE A 22 2.51 2.28 -1.88
C PHE A 22 3.35 3.24 -2.73
N THR A 23 3.31 3.10 -4.06
CA THR A 23 4.05 3.97 -4.99
C THR A 23 3.34 5.31 -5.21
N TYR A 24 2.03 5.29 -5.43
CA TYR A 24 1.25 6.50 -5.73
C TYR A 24 0.56 7.11 -4.50
N GLY A 25 0.64 6.43 -3.34
CA GLY A 25 0.39 6.98 -2.01
C GLY A 25 -1.09 7.08 -1.60
N TYR A 26 -1.31 6.93 -0.29
CA TYR A 26 -2.59 7.10 0.43
C TYR A 26 -3.22 8.50 0.25
N GLU A 27 -2.43 9.51 -0.15
CA GLU A 27 -2.91 10.86 -0.45
C GLU A 27 -3.79 10.91 -1.71
N SER A 28 -3.73 9.85 -2.51
CA SER A 28 -4.54 9.62 -3.69
C SER A 28 -5.33 8.33 -3.52
N CYS A 29 -6.45 8.37 -2.78
CA CYS A 29 -7.56 7.41 -2.93
C CYS A 29 -8.22 7.53 -4.32
N VAL A 30 -7.38 7.49 -5.36
CA VAL A 30 -7.71 7.75 -6.75
C VAL A 30 -7.85 6.39 -7.40
N ASP A 31 -9.03 6.13 -7.94
CA ASP A 31 -9.26 5.05 -8.88
C ASP A 31 -8.11 4.99 -9.90
N ILE A 32 -7.24 3.98 -9.77
CA ILE A 32 -6.17 3.79 -10.74
C ILE A 32 -6.80 3.15 -11.98
N ASN A 33 -6.64 3.85 -13.10
CA ASN A 33 -7.27 3.52 -14.36
C ASN A 33 -6.31 2.72 -15.24
N TYR A 34 -6.68 1.47 -15.53
CA TYR A 34 -5.86 0.54 -16.32
C TYR A 34 -6.47 0.28 -17.70
N ARG A 35 -5.61 0.15 -18.70
CA ARG A 35 -5.99 -0.37 -20.03
C ARG A 35 -5.64 -1.85 -20.11
N ILE A 36 -6.65 -2.69 -20.32
CA ILE A 36 -6.44 -4.13 -20.48
C ILE A 36 -6.19 -4.46 -21.96
N PRO A 37 -5.05 -5.10 -22.30
CA PRO A 37 -4.76 -5.58 -23.65
C PRO A 37 -5.88 -6.48 -24.19
N ARG A 38 -6.14 -6.43 -25.50
CA ARG A 38 -7.28 -7.18 -26.09
C ARG A 38 -7.09 -8.69 -25.98
N ASP A 39 -5.86 -9.17 -26.13
CA ASP A 39 -5.55 -10.59 -26.29
C ASP A 39 -5.76 -11.40 -25.01
N CYS A 40 -5.70 -10.76 -23.84
CA CYS A 40 -5.90 -11.39 -22.53
C CYS A 40 -7.10 -10.81 -21.77
N ARG A 41 -7.95 -10.02 -22.44
CA ARG A 41 -8.99 -9.23 -21.76
C ARG A 41 -9.96 -10.08 -20.95
N ILE A 42 -10.44 -11.18 -21.51
CA ILE A 42 -11.42 -12.05 -20.84
C ILE A 42 -10.82 -12.65 -19.56
N ASP A 43 -9.56 -13.12 -19.63
CA ASP A 43 -8.88 -13.73 -18.49
C ASP A 43 -8.60 -12.73 -17.38
N VAL A 44 -8.15 -11.51 -17.72
CA VAL A 44 -7.90 -10.43 -16.75
C VAL A 44 -9.21 -9.99 -16.09
N ILE A 45 -10.27 -9.77 -16.86
CA ILE A 45 -11.58 -9.39 -16.31
C ILE A 45 -12.13 -10.49 -15.40
N ALA A 46 -12.05 -11.76 -15.81
CA ALA A 46 -12.47 -12.89 -14.98
C ALA A 46 -11.66 -12.99 -13.68
N ALA A 47 -10.35 -12.70 -13.72
CA ALA A 47 -9.51 -12.64 -12.53
C ALA A 47 -9.93 -11.49 -11.60
N LEU A 48 -10.20 -10.29 -12.13
CA LEU A 48 -10.69 -9.15 -11.35
C LEU A 48 -12.02 -9.45 -10.67
N TYR A 49 -12.97 -10.08 -11.39
CA TYR A 49 -14.23 -10.53 -10.78
C TYR A 49 -14.01 -11.51 -9.63
N TYR A 50 -13.08 -12.45 -9.78
CA TYR A 50 -12.76 -13.40 -8.71
C TYR A 50 -12.16 -12.70 -7.49
N ILE A 51 -11.19 -11.81 -7.69
CA ILE A 51 -10.51 -11.08 -6.60
C ILE A 51 -11.50 -10.15 -5.88
N ASN A 52 -12.38 -9.49 -6.63
CA ASN A 52 -13.47 -8.66 -6.08
C ASN A 52 -14.47 -9.49 -5.27
N PHE A 53 -14.84 -10.68 -5.76
CA PHE A 53 -15.69 -11.62 -5.02
C PHE A 53 -15.08 -12.03 -3.67
N ARG A 54 -13.74 -12.10 -3.59
CA ARG A 54 -13.00 -12.33 -2.32
C ARG A 54 -12.92 -11.09 -1.43
N ARG A 55 -13.43 -9.94 -1.89
CA ARG A 55 -13.40 -8.64 -1.21
C ARG A 55 -11.98 -8.15 -0.92
N TRP A 56 -11.04 -8.46 -1.82
CA TRP A 56 -9.65 -8.03 -1.74
C TRP A 56 -9.39 -6.74 -2.53
N ILE A 57 -10.20 -6.49 -3.55
CA ILE A 57 -10.17 -5.26 -4.36
C ILE A 57 -11.59 -4.75 -4.53
N PHE A 58 -11.71 -3.51 -4.96
CA PHE A 58 -12.86 -3.03 -5.71
C PHE A 58 -12.42 -2.80 -7.16
N PHE A 59 -13.32 -3.03 -8.12
CA PHE A 59 -13.08 -2.59 -9.49
C PHE A 59 -14.37 -2.20 -10.21
N ASN A 60 -14.22 -1.33 -11.21
CA ASN A 60 -15.25 -0.93 -12.14
C ASN A 60 -14.72 -0.97 -13.58
N ILE A 61 -15.61 -1.22 -14.56
CA ILE A 61 -15.29 -1.11 -15.98
C ILE A 61 -16.00 0.12 -16.53
N GLU A 62 -15.22 1.09 -16.97
CA GLU A 62 -15.72 2.35 -17.51
C GLU A 62 -16.27 2.18 -18.94
N LYS A 63 -17.08 3.16 -19.38
CA LYS A 63 -17.71 3.15 -20.72
C LYS A 63 -16.71 3.09 -21.87
N ASP A 64 -15.53 3.68 -21.68
CA ASP A 64 -14.42 3.67 -22.64
C ASP A 64 -13.58 2.38 -22.59
N LYS A 65 -13.99 1.40 -21.78
CA LYS A 65 -13.32 0.11 -21.52
C LYS A 65 -12.03 0.23 -20.72
N THR A 66 -11.81 1.37 -20.07
CA THR A 66 -10.82 1.51 -19.00
C THR A 66 -11.33 0.79 -17.75
N VAL A 67 -10.41 0.29 -16.92
CA VAL A 67 -10.76 -0.41 -15.69
C VAL A 67 -10.19 0.34 -14.50
N SER A 68 -11.07 0.82 -13.64
CA SER A 68 -10.74 1.46 -12.36
C SER A 68 -10.58 0.37 -11.31
N VAL A 69 -9.42 0.28 -10.64
CA VAL A 69 -9.17 -0.74 -9.62
C VAL A 69 -8.44 -0.13 -8.43
N TYR A 70 -8.84 -0.50 -7.22
CA TYR A 70 -8.08 -0.23 -6.01
C TYR A 70 -8.09 -1.42 -5.05
N ILE A 71 -7.00 -1.57 -4.29
CA ILE A 71 -6.85 -2.62 -3.29
C ILE A 71 -7.58 -2.24 -1.99
N LEU A 72 -8.21 -3.23 -1.35
CA LEU A 72 -8.85 -3.09 -0.04
C LEU A 72 -7.90 -3.59 1.06
N GLY A 73 -8.14 -3.19 2.31
CA GLY A 73 -7.36 -3.68 3.46
C GLY A 73 -7.24 -5.20 3.52
N ASN A 74 -8.34 -5.93 3.27
CA ASN A 74 -8.30 -7.40 3.23
C ASN A 74 -7.40 -7.97 2.11
N GLY A 75 -7.21 -7.23 1.01
CA GLY A 75 -6.31 -7.61 -0.07
C GLY A 75 -4.85 -7.36 0.28
N ILE A 76 -4.60 -6.27 1.00
CA ILE A 76 -3.29 -5.98 1.62
C ILE A 76 -2.92 -7.10 2.58
N ASP A 77 -3.81 -7.45 3.52
CA ASP A 77 -3.58 -8.51 4.50
C ASP A 77 -3.28 -9.88 3.86
N GLU A 78 -3.94 -10.22 2.75
CA GLU A 78 -3.71 -11.47 2.02
C GLU A 78 -2.31 -11.51 1.39
N ILE A 79 -1.85 -10.39 0.82
CA ILE A 79 -0.49 -10.30 0.25
C ILE A 79 0.54 -10.39 1.36
N GLU A 80 0.38 -9.61 2.41
CA GLU A 80 1.34 -9.58 3.52
C GLU A 80 1.44 -10.95 4.18
N ARG A 81 0.31 -11.65 4.36
CA ARG A 81 0.31 -13.04 4.81
C ARG A 81 1.03 -13.97 3.83
N SER A 82 0.74 -13.86 2.53
CA SER A 82 1.39 -14.68 1.50
C SER A 82 2.91 -14.46 1.47
N LEU A 83 3.36 -13.21 1.69
CA LEU A 83 4.76 -12.83 1.80
C LEU A 83 5.40 -13.34 3.11
N GLN A 84 4.68 -13.25 4.24
CA GLN A 84 5.11 -13.77 5.54
C GLN A 84 5.29 -15.29 5.49
N GLU A 85 4.29 -16.02 5.04
CA GLU A 85 4.34 -17.49 4.87
C GLU A 85 5.49 -17.93 3.94
N SER A 86 5.94 -17.04 3.05
CA SER A 86 7.05 -17.29 2.11
C SER A 86 8.39 -16.69 2.54
N GLY A 87 8.47 -15.87 3.60
CA GLY A 87 9.62 -14.98 3.82
C GLY A 87 9.66 -14.16 5.14
N GLU A 88 9.07 -14.65 6.23
CA GLU A 88 9.01 -14.00 7.56
C GLU A 88 10.35 -13.48 8.13
N LEU A 89 11.49 -14.06 7.72
CA LEU A 89 12.80 -13.64 8.21
C LEU A 89 13.35 -12.36 7.55
N LEU A 90 12.85 -11.99 6.36
CA LEU A 90 13.39 -10.88 5.58
C LEU A 90 12.71 -9.55 5.94
N LEU A 91 11.39 -9.58 6.19
CA LEU A 91 10.59 -8.40 6.50
C LEU A 91 10.84 -7.85 7.92
N SER A 92 11.14 -8.73 8.88
CA SER A 92 11.40 -8.34 10.28
C SER A 92 12.67 -7.50 10.48
N ASN A 93 13.60 -7.52 9.51
CA ASN A 93 14.78 -6.64 9.51
C ASN A 93 14.56 -5.31 8.79
N ILE A 94 13.52 -5.17 7.95
CA ILE A 94 13.24 -3.94 7.19
C ILE A 94 12.48 -2.91 8.04
N TYR A 95 11.64 -3.38 8.96
CA TYR A 95 10.79 -2.52 9.79
C TYR A 95 11.31 -2.31 11.22
N LYS A 96 12.59 -2.59 11.49
CA LYS A 96 13.22 -2.12 12.74
C LYS A 96 13.35 -0.60 12.67
N ASP A 97 12.80 0.09 13.67
CA ASP A 97 12.97 1.54 13.90
C ASP A 97 12.12 2.48 13.00
N VAL A 98 10.96 2.02 12.52
CA VAL A 98 10.03 2.84 11.70
C VAL A 98 9.48 4.06 12.46
N LEU A 99 9.38 3.97 13.79
CA LEU A 99 8.93 5.07 14.64
C LEU A 99 10.13 5.61 15.41
N ILE A 100 10.63 6.77 14.98
CA ILE A 100 11.60 7.55 15.73
C ILE A 100 10.80 8.38 16.74
N PRO A 101 10.99 8.17 18.06
CA PRO A 101 10.32 8.97 19.07
C PRO A 101 10.67 10.45 18.87
N VAL A 102 9.66 11.32 18.95
CA VAL A 102 9.87 12.76 18.97
C VAL A 102 10.62 13.08 20.27
N GLU A 103 11.92 13.38 20.17
CA GLU A 103 12.62 14.01 21.27
C GLU A 103 11.99 15.40 21.46
N GLU A 104 11.14 15.56 22.48
CA GLU A 104 10.83 16.89 22.98
C GLU A 104 12.17 17.57 23.29
N ASP A 105 12.41 18.74 22.71
CA ASP A 105 13.60 19.56 22.91
C ASP A 105 13.86 19.80 24.41
N ARG A 106 14.57 18.88 25.06
CA ARG A 106 15.20 19.11 26.36
C ARG A 106 16.59 19.68 26.15
N LYS A 107 16.66 20.80 25.42
CA LYS A 107 17.80 21.71 25.42
C LYS A 107 17.33 23.14 25.59
N GLY A 108 17.15 23.49 26.86
CA GLY A 108 17.08 24.85 27.36
C GLY A 108 17.59 24.90 28.79
N GLY A 109 18.78 24.34 29.04
CA GLY A 109 19.50 24.51 30.29
C GLY A 109 20.29 25.81 30.28
N ASP A 110 19.91 26.70 31.21
CA ASP A 110 20.68 27.73 31.94
C ASP A 110 21.75 28.58 31.23
N GLY A 111 21.59 29.91 31.30
CA GLY A 111 22.76 30.82 31.23
C GLY A 111 22.52 32.27 30.77
N ASP A 112 22.21 33.13 31.73
CA ASP A 112 22.69 34.52 31.86
C ASP A 112 22.22 35.63 30.90
N GLY A 113 21.57 36.65 31.48
CA GLY A 113 20.95 37.77 30.77
C GLY A 113 20.46 38.90 31.67
N ASN A 114 21.30 39.31 32.63
CA ASN A 114 21.49 40.69 33.10
C ASN A 114 20.27 41.67 33.08
N ILE A 115 19.58 41.83 34.22
CA ILE A 115 18.78 43.03 34.51
C ILE A 115 19.44 43.80 35.66
N PRO A 116 19.96 45.03 35.45
CA PRO A 116 20.44 45.86 36.54
C PRO A 116 19.35 46.80 37.10
N ARG A 117 19.47 47.04 38.42
CA ARG A 117 18.97 48.17 39.26
C ARG A 117 17.51 48.10 39.76
N ALA A 118 17.18 48.45 41.01
CA ALA A 118 17.95 48.97 42.15
C ALA A 118 17.16 48.76 43.47
N SER A 119 17.88 48.68 44.59
CA SER A 119 17.34 48.84 45.95
C SER A 119 17.42 50.31 46.37
N VAL A 120 16.29 50.90 46.77
CA VAL A 120 16.10 51.77 47.95
C VAL A 120 14.66 51.58 48.40
#